data_AF-A0A1Q5TGT7-F1
#
_entry.id   AF-A0A1Q5TGT7-F1
#
_cell.length_a   1.000
_cell.length_b   1.000
_cell.length_c   1.000
_cell.angle_alpha   90.00
_cell.angle_beta   90.00
_cell.angle_gamma   90.00
#
_symmetry.space_group_name_H-M   'P 1'
#
loop_
_entity.id
_entity.type
_entity.pdbx_description
1 polymer ?
#
loop_
_entity_poly.entity_id
_entity_poly.type
_entity_poly.pdbx_seq_one_letter_code
_entity_poly.pdbx_strand_id
1 'polypeptide(L)'
;MADFESPDPTMDESAVQVAAGSLSWVSAAGTDRRVDLKGIVGVVRNPSSSPGYRVLFLDSAQSEGGNNDSLTRLSKLDISTLPSGLSPFLVDVPSHLRREEPVQVVISTRSGTGTAKAVFHDIVEPFLQYMGLEYRVFETQSAQTILELSRSHFLKNACAGIPQTILLLSGDGGLVDLVDVFYKSTNTLHVAPDIGIIPCGTGNAMASSIGLRSGPASGLQALLRGQPCPVPSFAARFSPGSQLVLDEGRKRAPVDFLSDGPHQTIYGAVVASWGLHAALVADSDTAEYRKFGSERFKMAAKELLHPADGTSPHRFQGQITMTTSDAQTGEKSQYILKESEHMYVLATLVPRLEKDFLISPYTEPLGGQMRFLRFGPLSGDEAMRLMMLAYQGGKHVQDDLVTYEEIERLRIDFHEDLERWRRVCIDGKIVAVGQGGWMELSKEPRPLLNIIKSGE
;
A
#
# COMPACT_ATOMS: atom_id res chain seq x y z
N MET A 1 12.14 -16.76 -29.57
CA MET A 1 13.47 -17.13 -30.09
C MET A 1 14.43 -15.99 -29.88
N ALA A 2 15.09 -16.03 -28.73
CA ALA A 2 16.48 -15.68 -28.48
C ALA A 2 16.75 -16.40 -27.15
N ASP A 3 17.21 -17.64 -27.24
CA ASP A 3 17.55 -18.45 -26.06
C ASP A 3 18.73 -17.77 -25.36
N PHE A 4 18.45 -17.11 -24.24
CA PHE A 4 19.50 -16.63 -23.37
C PHE A 4 19.93 -17.80 -22.48
N GLU A 5 21.14 -18.25 -22.73
CA GLU A 5 21.80 -19.38 -22.06
C GLU A 5 21.57 -19.40 -20.55
N SER A 6 21.09 -20.54 -20.07
CA SER A 6 21.19 -20.95 -18.68
C SER A 6 22.67 -21.07 -18.27
N PRO A 7 23.15 -20.40 -17.22
CA PRO A 7 24.57 -20.50 -16.82
C PRO A 7 24.90 -21.84 -16.15
N ASP A 8 26.00 -22.46 -16.60
CA ASP A 8 26.63 -23.69 -16.10
C ASP A 8 27.17 -23.50 -14.65
N PRO A 9 27.21 -24.55 -13.79
CA PRO A 9 27.37 -24.40 -12.35
C PRO A 9 28.86 -24.42 -11.94
N THR A 10 29.16 -23.68 -10.87
CA THR A 10 30.43 -23.60 -10.13
C THR A 10 31.47 -22.62 -10.69
N MET A 11 31.34 -21.35 -10.30
CA MET A 11 32.48 -20.42 -10.29
C MET A 11 33.23 -20.54 -8.97
N ASP A 12 34.53 -20.79 -9.08
CA ASP A 12 35.46 -20.87 -7.95
C ASP A 12 35.74 -19.47 -7.37
N GLU A 13 36.18 -19.42 -6.12
CA GLU A 13 36.35 -18.22 -5.27
C GLU A 13 37.20 -17.09 -5.91
N SER A 14 37.95 -17.37 -6.97
CA SER A 14 38.79 -16.45 -7.74
C SER A 14 38.06 -15.60 -8.79
N ALA A 15 36.77 -15.86 -9.06
CA ALA A 15 36.02 -15.24 -10.16
C ALA A 15 35.12 -14.05 -9.76
N VAL A 16 34.99 -13.76 -8.45
CA VAL A 16 34.04 -12.75 -7.94
C VAL A 16 34.75 -11.80 -6.97
N GLN A 17 34.66 -10.50 -7.24
CA GLN A 17 35.27 -9.45 -6.42
C GLN A 17 34.20 -8.52 -5.84
N VAL A 18 34.31 -8.22 -4.54
CA VAL A 18 33.49 -7.21 -3.88
C VAL A 18 34.38 -6.05 -3.50
N ALA A 19 34.22 -4.92 -4.20
CA ALA A 19 35.00 -3.72 -3.95
C ALA A 19 34.19 -2.46 -4.27
N ALA A 20 34.47 -1.38 -3.53
CA ALA A 20 33.88 -0.05 -3.73
C ALA A 20 32.34 -0.03 -3.85
N GLY A 21 31.65 -0.85 -3.03
CA GLY A 21 30.18 -0.92 -3.02
C GLY A 21 29.57 -1.67 -4.21
N SER A 22 30.36 -2.48 -4.92
CA SER A 22 29.89 -3.27 -6.06
C SER A 22 30.42 -4.71 -6.04
N LEU A 23 29.64 -5.60 -6.64
CA LEU A 23 29.98 -6.98 -6.96
C LEU A 23 30.38 -7.05 -8.45
N SER A 24 31.55 -7.61 -8.76
CA SER A 24 32.01 -7.81 -10.13
C SER A 24 32.49 -9.23 -10.38
N TRP A 25 32.24 -9.76 -11.57
CA TRP A 25 32.66 -11.09 -11.99
C TRP A 25 32.80 -11.14 -13.51
N VAL A 26 33.53 -12.15 -14.02
CA VAL A 26 33.58 -12.44 -15.46
C VAL A 26 32.50 -13.47 -15.77
N SER A 27 31.63 -13.22 -16.74
CA SER A 27 30.60 -14.17 -17.15
C SER A 27 31.21 -15.41 -17.81
N ALA A 28 30.43 -16.49 -17.95
CA ALA A 28 30.86 -17.68 -18.72
C ALA A 28 31.24 -17.34 -20.18
N ALA A 29 30.67 -16.27 -20.73
CA ALA A 29 30.99 -15.74 -22.07
C ALA A 29 32.23 -14.81 -22.08
N GLY A 30 32.97 -14.73 -20.97
CA GLY A 30 34.17 -13.88 -20.87
C GLY A 30 33.89 -12.38 -20.76
N THR A 31 32.65 -11.98 -20.44
CA THR A 31 32.26 -10.56 -20.34
C THR A 31 32.32 -10.09 -18.90
N ASP A 32 32.98 -8.96 -18.64
CA ASP A 32 32.97 -8.33 -17.33
C ASP A 32 31.55 -7.88 -16.95
N ARG A 33 31.08 -8.32 -15.78
CA ARG A 33 29.80 -7.97 -15.20
C ARG A 33 30.03 -7.24 -13.88
N ARG A 34 29.17 -6.27 -13.60
CA ARG A 34 29.20 -5.48 -12.37
C ARG A 34 27.79 -5.12 -11.92
N VAL A 35 27.54 -5.22 -10.62
CA VAL A 35 26.27 -4.88 -9.97
C VAL A 35 26.56 -4.09 -8.70
N ASP A 36 25.81 -3.01 -8.46
CA ASP A 36 25.86 -2.27 -7.20
C ASP A 36 25.30 -3.13 -6.06
N LEU A 37 25.93 -3.13 -4.89
CA LEU A 37 25.43 -3.87 -3.73
C LEU A 37 24.01 -3.46 -3.32
N LYS A 38 23.57 -2.24 -3.63
CA LYS A 38 22.17 -1.77 -3.46
C LYS A 38 21.17 -2.52 -4.34
N GLY A 39 21.64 -3.08 -5.47
CA GLY A 39 20.85 -3.91 -6.37
C GLY A 39 20.72 -5.37 -5.91
N ILE A 40 21.42 -5.76 -4.83
CA ILE A 40 21.31 -7.12 -4.27
C ILE A 40 20.02 -7.25 -3.47
N VAL A 41 19.24 -8.26 -3.83
CA VAL A 41 18.00 -8.64 -3.15
C VAL A 41 18.32 -9.53 -1.94
N GLY A 42 19.21 -10.50 -2.11
CA GLY A 42 19.66 -11.36 -1.03
C GLY A 42 20.64 -12.43 -1.49
N VAL A 43 21.31 -13.07 -0.53
CA VAL A 43 22.15 -14.25 -0.76
C VAL A 43 21.55 -15.39 0.04
N VAL A 44 21.34 -16.54 -0.59
CA VAL A 44 20.78 -17.73 0.05
C VAL A 44 21.70 -18.92 -0.14
N ARG A 45 21.61 -19.93 0.72
CA ARG A 45 22.27 -21.21 0.48
C ARG A 45 21.60 -21.88 -0.73
N ASN A 46 22.39 -22.32 -1.70
CA ASN A 46 21.85 -22.85 -2.94
C ASN A 46 21.08 -24.16 -2.68
N PRO A 47 19.77 -24.24 -3.00
CA PRO A 47 19.00 -25.46 -2.79
C PRO A 47 19.35 -26.58 -3.77
N SER A 48 20.01 -26.25 -4.89
CA SER A 48 20.25 -27.18 -6.02
C SER A 48 21.68 -27.72 -6.08
N SER A 49 22.64 -27.15 -5.35
CA SER A 49 24.03 -27.62 -5.32
C SER A 49 24.62 -27.55 -3.90
N SER A 50 24.96 -28.71 -3.36
CA SER A 50 25.69 -28.82 -2.10
C SER A 50 27.19 -28.83 -2.36
N PRO A 51 28.01 -27.96 -1.74
CA PRO A 51 27.70 -26.72 -1.04
C PRO A 51 28.05 -25.45 -1.85
N GLY A 52 27.10 -24.52 -2.00
CA GLY A 52 27.32 -23.18 -2.55
C GLY A 52 26.26 -22.16 -2.13
N TYR A 53 26.43 -20.91 -2.55
CA TYR A 53 25.52 -19.79 -2.31
C TYR A 53 24.93 -19.29 -3.63
N ARG A 54 23.74 -18.69 -3.57
CA ARG A 54 23.05 -18.04 -4.68
C ARG A 54 22.83 -16.57 -4.34
N VAL A 55 23.44 -15.68 -5.12
CA VAL A 55 23.25 -14.24 -5.04
C VAL A 55 22.12 -13.84 -5.98
N LEU A 56 21.09 -13.18 -5.45
CA LEU A 56 19.96 -12.65 -6.21
C LEU A 56 20.11 -11.13 -6.32
N PHE A 57 20.03 -10.59 -7.53
CA PHE A 57 20.20 -9.17 -7.78
C PHE A 57 19.40 -8.69 -8.99
N LEU A 58 19.12 -7.39 -9.04
CA LEU A 58 18.49 -6.78 -10.20
C LEU A 58 19.53 -6.35 -11.22
N ASP A 59 19.36 -6.81 -12.46
CA ASP A 59 20.14 -6.43 -13.64
C ASP A 59 19.33 -5.37 -14.41
N SER A 60 19.90 -4.18 -14.53
CA SER A 60 19.35 -3.09 -15.34
C SER A 60 20.16 -3.00 -16.63
N ALA A 61 19.65 -3.58 -17.70
CA ALA A 61 20.23 -3.40 -19.03
C ALA A 61 19.80 -2.02 -19.57
N GLN A 62 20.76 -1.18 -19.95
CA GLN A 62 20.43 -0.01 -20.77
C GLN A 62 20.04 -0.50 -22.17
N SER A 63 18.87 -0.10 -22.66
CA SER A 63 18.50 -0.38 -24.04
C SER A 63 19.39 0.47 -24.95
N GLU A 64 20.14 -0.18 -25.86
CA GLU A 64 20.78 0.53 -26.97
C GLU A 64 19.68 0.98 -27.94
N GLY A 65 19.06 2.13 -27.66
CA GLY A 65 18.01 2.68 -28.51
C GLY A 65 17.06 3.64 -27.81
N GLY A 66 17.57 4.81 -27.37
CA GLY A 66 16.85 6.09 -27.29
C GLY A 66 15.56 6.24 -26.46
N ASN A 67 14.93 5.16 -26.01
CA ASN A 67 13.77 5.19 -25.12
C ASN A 67 14.22 4.80 -23.72
N ASN A 68 13.98 5.71 -22.79
CA ASN A 68 14.46 5.73 -21.40
C ASN A 68 13.85 4.64 -20.49
N ASP A 69 13.40 3.51 -21.03
CA ASP A 69 12.89 2.37 -20.27
C ASP A 69 14.02 1.36 -20.04
N SER A 70 14.70 1.50 -18.90
CA SER A 70 15.62 0.48 -18.41
C SER A 70 14.83 -0.78 -18.03
N LEU A 71 14.93 -1.85 -18.81
CA LEU A 71 14.39 -3.16 -18.46
C LEU A 71 15.14 -3.70 -17.24
N THR A 72 14.45 -3.70 -16.09
CA THR A 72 14.97 -4.26 -14.85
C THR A 72 14.48 -5.69 -14.71
N ARG A 73 15.42 -6.63 -14.60
CA ARG A 73 15.12 -8.06 -14.43
C ARG A 73 15.85 -8.64 -13.22
N LEU A 74 15.29 -9.66 -12.59
CA LEU A 74 15.99 -10.40 -11.56
C LEU A 74 16.94 -11.43 -12.20
N SER A 75 18.19 -11.38 -11.77
CA SER A 75 19.25 -12.31 -12.16
C SER A 75 19.82 -13.02 -10.93
N LYS A 76 20.52 -14.13 -11.17
CA LYS A 76 21.22 -14.89 -10.13
C LYS A 76 22.70 -15.11 -10.48
N LEU A 77 23.51 -15.29 -9.45
CA LEU A 77 24.90 -15.75 -9.55
C LEU A 77 25.13 -16.83 -8.48
N ASP A 78 25.49 -18.04 -8.91
CA ASP A 78 25.81 -19.15 -8.01
C ASP A 78 27.33 -19.16 -7.75
N ILE A 79 27.73 -19.12 -6.48
CA ILE A 79 29.12 -19.05 -6.02
C ILE A 79 29.42 -20.18 -5.04
N SER A 80 30.61 -20.78 -5.06
CA SER A 80 30.97 -21.88 -4.16
C SER A 80 31.24 -21.40 -2.72
N THR A 81 31.84 -20.23 -2.57
CA THR A 81 32.18 -19.62 -1.28
C THR A 81 31.56 -18.23 -1.15
N LEU A 82 31.45 -17.73 0.07
CA LEU A 82 30.81 -16.44 0.36
C LEU A 82 31.88 -15.37 0.63
N PRO A 83 32.10 -14.41 -0.29
CA PRO A 83 32.95 -13.25 -0.03
C PRO A 83 32.45 -12.46 1.19
N SER A 84 33.38 -11.96 2.01
CA SER A 84 33.06 -11.25 3.25
C SER A 84 32.09 -10.08 3.02
N GLY A 85 32.24 -9.34 1.92
CA GLY A 85 31.35 -8.23 1.55
C GLY A 85 29.92 -8.62 1.20
N LEU A 86 29.64 -9.91 0.95
CA LEU A 86 28.28 -10.43 0.73
C LEU A 86 27.66 -11.05 2.00
N SER A 87 28.43 -11.25 3.06
CA SER A 87 27.94 -11.80 4.33
C SER A 87 26.72 -11.05 4.91
N PRO A 88 26.66 -9.71 4.87
CA PRO A 88 25.47 -8.97 5.35
C PRO A 88 24.20 -9.25 4.53
N PHE A 89 24.34 -9.83 3.34
CA PHE A 89 23.23 -10.15 2.46
C PHE A 89 22.76 -11.61 2.59
N LEU A 90 23.53 -12.46 3.29
CA LEU A 90 23.20 -13.85 3.54
C LEU A 90 21.97 -13.96 4.44
N VAL A 91 20.97 -14.68 3.97
CA VAL A 91 19.75 -14.97 4.71
C VAL A 91 19.37 -16.44 4.55
N ASP A 92 18.92 -17.02 5.66
CA ASP A 92 18.16 -18.26 5.60
C ASP A 92 16.76 -17.96 5.03
N VAL A 93 16.21 -18.88 4.25
CA VAL A 93 14.88 -18.70 3.67
C VAL A 93 13.87 -18.51 4.82
N PRO A 94 13.08 -17.44 4.88
CA PRO A 94 12.14 -17.22 5.98
C PRO A 94 11.04 -18.29 6.07
N SER A 95 10.47 -18.48 7.27
CA SER A 95 9.39 -19.46 7.50
C SER A 95 8.14 -19.15 6.67
N HIS A 96 7.84 -17.88 6.41
CA HIS A 96 6.73 -17.50 5.55
C HIS A 96 6.94 -17.88 4.08
N LEU A 97 8.17 -18.15 3.63
CA LEU A 97 8.41 -18.71 2.28
C LEU A 97 8.58 -20.23 2.30
N ARG A 98 8.78 -20.86 3.46
CA ARG A 98 8.93 -22.32 3.62
C ARG A 98 7.62 -22.96 4.09
N ARG A 99 6.56 -22.82 3.31
CA ARG A 99 5.25 -23.44 3.60
C ARG A 99 5.03 -24.66 2.72
N GLU A 100 4.21 -25.59 3.21
CA GLU A 100 3.72 -26.70 2.39
C GLU A 100 2.80 -26.21 1.27
N GLU A 101 2.00 -25.17 1.56
CA GLU A 101 1.16 -24.53 0.56
C GLU A 101 1.97 -23.66 -0.41
N PRO A 102 1.65 -23.70 -1.71
CA PRO A 102 2.25 -22.82 -2.70
C PRO A 102 2.04 -21.34 -2.35
N VAL A 103 3.02 -20.51 -2.71
CA VAL A 103 2.90 -19.05 -2.63
C VAL A 103 1.76 -18.59 -3.54
N GLN A 104 0.78 -17.86 -2.99
CA GLN A 104 -0.37 -17.37 -3.74
C GLN A 104 -0.05 -16.00 -4.33
N VAL A 105 0.14 -15.91 -5.65
CA VAL A 105 0.53 -14.69 -6.34
C VAL A 105 -0.69 -14.04 -6.99
N VAL A 106 -1.05 -12.83 -6.55
CA VAL A 106 -2.15 -12.05 -7.12
C VAL A 106 -1.59 -10.91 -7.94
N ILE A 107 -1.90 -10.91 -9.24
CA ILE A 107 -1.43 -9.91 -10.20
C ILE A 107 -2.59 -8.99 -10.56
N SER A 108 -2.51 -7.73 -10.09
CA SER A 108 -3.50 -6.72 -10.41
C SER A 108 -3.23 -6.10 -11.79
N THR A 109 -3.87 -6.64 -12.82
CA THR A 109 -3.59 -6.36 -14.25
C THR A 109 -3.80 -4.91 -14.67
N ARG A 110 -4.67 -4.15 -13.97
CA ARG A 110 -4.97 -2.74 -14.27
C ARG A 110 -4.48 -1.75 -13.20
N SER A 111 -3.69 -2.20 -12.22
CA SER A 111 -3.19 -1.28 -11.18
C SER A 111 -2.09 -0.38 -11.71
N GLY A 112 -2.04 0.87 -11.24
CA GLY A 112 -0.98 1.82 -11.56
C GLY A 112 -0.76 2.00 -13.06
N THR A 113 0.48 1.77 -13.51
CA THR A 113 0.89 1.88 -14.91
C THR A 113 0.65 0.61 -15.73
N GLY A 114 -0.02 -0.41 -15.18
CA GLY A 114 -0.27 -1.68 -15.86
C GLY A 114 0.96 -2.59 -15.97
N THR A 115 2.03 -2.29 -15.23
CA THR A 115 3.31 -3.02 -15.31
C THR A 115 3.37 -4.28 -14.45
N ALA A 116 2.34 -4.56 -13.64
CA ALA A 116 2.34 -5.67 -12.68
C ALA A 116 2.65 -7.04 -13.33
N LYS A 117 2.19 -7.28 -14.58
CA LYS A 117 2.52 -8.50 -15.32
C LYS A 117 3.99 -8.59 -15.72
N ALA A 118 4.57 -7.48 -16.20
CA ALA A 118 5.99 -7.42 -16.53
C ALA A 118 6.85 -7.61 -15.27
N VAL A 119 6.49 -6.92 -14.18
CA VAL A 119 7.15 -7.12 -12.87
C VAL A 119 7.05 -8.57 -12.39
N PHE A 120 5.92 -9.23 -12.62
CA PHE A 120 5.81 -10.65 -12.32
C PHE A 120 6.83 -11.47 -13.13
N HIS A 121 6.74 -11.40 -14.46
CA HIS A 121 7.56 -12.20 -15.37
C HIS A 121 9.07 -11.92 -15.24
N ASP A 122 9.46 -10.66 -15.11
CA ASP A 122 10.87 -10.26 -15.16
C ASP A 122 11.55 -10.29 -13.78
N ILE A 123 10.78 -10.26 -12.69
CA ILE A 123 11.32 -10.09 -11.32
C ILE A 123 10.78 -11.15 -10.35
N VAL A 124 9.46 -11.27 -10.18
CA VAL A 124 8.88 -12.12 -9.12
C VAL A 124 8.89 -13.59 -9.47
N GLU A 125 8.57 -13.96 -10.71
CA GLU A 125 8.60 -15.35 -11.16
C GLU A 125 10.02 -15.93 -11.14
N PRO A 126 11.05 -15.24 -11.68
CA PRO A 126 12.43 -15.67 -11.51
C PRO A 126 12.83 -15.80 -10.05
N PHE A 127 12.38 -14.90 -9.17
CA PHE A 127 12.63 -15.01 -7.73
C PHE A 127 12.10 -16.35 -7.17
N LEU A 128 10.83 -16.66 -7.43
CA LEU A 128 10.19 -17.88 -6.95
C LEU A 128 10.91 -19.13 -7.50
N GLN A 129 11.24 -19.14 -8.80
CA GLN A 129 11.95 -20.24 -9.45
C GLN A 129 13.38 -20.43 -8.91
N TYR A 130 14.14 -19.34 -8.76
CA TYR A 130 15.51 -19.40 -8.22
C TYR A 130 15.53 -19.80 -6.75
N MET A 131 14.45 -19.58 -6.03
CA MET A 131 14.30 -20.02 -4.64
C MET A 131 13.74 -21.46 -4.54
N GLY A 132 13.32 -22.07 -5.66
CA GLY A 132 12.68 -23.39 -5.67
C GLY A 132 11.32 -23.41 -4.97
N LEU A 133 10.60 -22.29 -5.00
CA LEU A 133 9.31 -22.15 -4.33
C LEU A 133 8.17 -22.53 -5.27
N GLU A 134 7.24 -23.34 -4.81
CA GLU A 134 5.97 -23.57 -5.51
C GLU A 134 5.09 -22.32 -5.42
N TYR A 135 4.38 -22.01 -6.50
CA TYR A 135 3.48 -20.85 -6.54
C TYR A 135 2.25 -21.10 -7.41
N ARG A 136 1.18 -20.36 -7.10
CA ARG A 136 -0.05 -20.31 -7.88
C ARG A 136 -0.38 -18.87 -8.24
N VAL A 137 -0.67 -18.62 -9.52
CA VAL A 137 -0.93 -17.27 -10.03
C VAL A 137 -2.42 -17.03 -10.21
N PHE A 138 -2.88 -15.84 -9.79
CA PHE A 138 -4.22 -15.31 -10.00
C PHE A 138 -4.13 -13.93 -10.63
N GLU A 139 -4.66 -13.80 -11.84
CA GLU A 139 -4.74 -12.49 -12.50
C GLU A 139 -6.12 -11.86 -12.28
N THR A 140 -6.15 -10.58 -11.91
CA THR A 140 -7.41 -9.86 -11.76
C THR A 140 -8.09 -9.64 -13.11
N GLN A 141 -9.40 -9.90 -13.17
CA GLN A 141 -10.24 -9.65 -14.35
C GLN A 141 -11.16 -8.45 -14.16
N SER A 142 -11.45 -8.10 -12.90
CA SER A 142 -12.32 -6.99 -12.52
C SER A 142 -11.91 -6.42 -11.16
N ALA A 143 -12.57 -5.32 -10.75
CA ALA A 143 -12.44 -4.75 -9.41
C ALA A 143 -12.98 -5.68 -8.29
N GLN A 144 -13.65 -6.79 -8.63
CA GLN A 144 -14.18 -7.75 -7.66
C GLN A 144 -13.29 -8.99 -7.50
N THR A 145 -12.31 -9.20 -8.38
CA THR A 145 -11.55 -10.47 -8.40
C THR A 145 -10.82 -10.74 -7.07
N ILE A 146 -10.22 -9.73 -6.45
CA ILE A 146 -9.52 -9.91 -5.17
C ILE A 146 -10.53 -10.18 -4.05
N LEU A 147 -11.68 -9.49 -4.03
CA LEU A 147 -12.75 -9.72 -3.07
C LEU A 147 -13.30 -11.16 -3.16
N GLU A 148 -13.57 -11.63 -4.37
CA GLU A 148 -14.06 -12.98 -4.66
C GLU A 148 -13.03 -14.05 -4.30
N LEU A 149 -11.77 -13.86 -4.68
CA LEU A 149 -10.67 -14.76 -4.35
C LEU A 149 -10.45 -14.86 -2.84
N SER A 150 -10.51 -13.72 -2.15
CA SER A 150 -10.37 -13.66 -0.69
C SER A 150 -11.47 -14.46 0.01
N ARG A 151 -12.72 -14.32 -0.41
CA ARG A 151 -13.86 -15.05 0.17
C ARG A 151 -13.81 -16.54 -0.14
N SER A 152 -13.50 -16.87 -1.39
CA SER A 152 -13.59 -18.24 -1.89
C SER A 152 -12.39 -19.12 -1.54
N HIS A 153 -11.22 -18.50 -1.31
CA HIS A 153 -9.95 -19.20 -1.10
C HIS A 153 -9.22 -18.74 0.17
N PHE A 154 -8.74 -17.50 0.24
CA PHE A 154 -7.82 -17.06 1.30
C PHE A 154 -8.44 -17.13 2.70
N LEU A 155 -9.65 -16.60 2.86
CA LEU A 155 -10.38 -16.64 4.12
C LEU A 155 -10.71 -18.07 4.53
N LYS A 156 -11.12 -18.94 3.59
CA LYS A 156 -11.44 -20.34 3.90
C LYS A 156 -10.24 -21.08 4.45
N ASN A 157 -9.09 -20.96 3.80
CA ASN A 157 -7.84 -21.57 4.25
C ASN A 157 -7.41 -21.04 5.62
N ALA A 158 -7.53 -19.72 5.84
CA ALA A 158 -7.20 -19.08 7.10
C ALA A 158 -8.13 -19.54 8.26
N CYS A 159 -9.42 -19.72 7.97
CA CYS A 159 -10.39 -20.34 8.88
C CYS A 159 -10.15 -21.85 9.07
N ALA A 160 -9.50 -22.54 8.13
CA ALA A 160 -9.12 -23.95 8.26
C ALA A 160 -7.77 -24.14 9.00
N GLY A 161 -7.11 -23.04 9.41
CA GLY A 161 -5.81 -23.10 10.08
C GLY A 161 -4.64 -23.36 9.14
N ILE A 162 -4.84 -23.19 7.82
CA ILE A 162 -3.82 -23.41 6.79
C ILE A 162 -3.01 -22.11 6.62
N PRO A 163 -1.71 -22.08 6.98
CA PRO A 163 -0.89 -20.88 6.83
C PRO A 163 -0.66 -20.56 5.34
N GLN A 164 -0.91 -19.31 4.93
CA GLN A 164 -0.74 -18.86 3.55
C GLN A 164 0.17 -17.65 3.41
N THR A 165 0.96 -17.64 2.34
CA THR A 165 1.72 -16.46 1.92
C THR A 165 1.14 -15.92 0.63
N ILE A 166 0.66 -14.69 0.67
CA ILE A 166 -0.02 -14.03 -0.44
C ILE A 166 0.88 -12.92 -0.95
N LEU A 167 1.35 -13.01 -2.19
CA LEU A 167 2.08 -11.94 -2.86
C LEU A 167 1.10 -11.07 -3.65
N LEU A 168 0.96 -9.81 -3.23
CA LEU A 168 0.15 -8.81 -3.90
C LEU A 168 1.02 -7.93 -4.81
N LEU A 169 0.93 -8.16 -6.12
CA LEU A 169 1.45 -7.26 -7.14
C LEU A 169 0.35 -6.26 -7.50
N SER A 170 0.11 -5.33 -6.59
CA SER A 170 -0.99 -4.35 -6.67
C SER A 170 -0.62 -3.02 -6.02
N GLY A 171 -1.49 -2.02 -6.16
CA GLY A 171 -1.53 -0.89 -5.23
C GLY A 171 -2.27 -1.22 -3.94
N ASP A 172 -2.53 -0.21 -3.10
CA ASP A 172 -3.18 -0.36 -1.79
C ASP A 172 -4.56 -1.03 -1.86
N GLY A 173 -5.31 -0.80 -2.95
CA GLY A 173 -6.65 -1.38 -3.13
C GLY A 173 -6.68 -2.91 -2.99
N GLY A 174 -5.61 -3.61 -3.41
CA GLY A 174 -5.54 -5.06 -3.24
C GLY A 174 -5.45 -5.49 -1.78
N LEU A 175 -4.65 -4.79 -0.97
CA LEU A 175 -4.57 -5.03 0.47
C LEU A 175 -5.89 -4.69 1.16
N VAL A 176 -6.50 -3.57 0.79
CA VAL A 176 -7.75 -3.07 1.38
C VAL A 176 -8.92 -4.02 1.09
N ASP A 177 -8.94 -4.64 -0.09
CA ASP A 177 -9.93 -5.67 -0.41
C ASP A 177 -9.76 -6.93 0.44
N LEU A 178 -8.50 -7.34 0.76
CA LEU A 178 -8.27 -8.42 1.73
C LEU A 178 -8.79 -8.03 3.12
N VAL A 179 -8.45 -6.82 3.59
CA VAL A 179 -8.87 -6.29 4.89
C VAL A 179 -10.40 -6.30 5.01
N ASP A 180 -11.10 -5.71 4.04
CA ASP A 180 -12.56 -5.63 4.09
C ASP A 180 -13.22 -7.01 4.13
N VAL A 181 -12.71 -7.99 3.39
CA VAL A 181 -13.25 -9.36 3.40
C VAL A 181 -13.03 -10.07 4.73
N PHE A 182 -11.82 -9.97 5.29
CA PHE A 182 -11.48 -10.68 6.54
C PHE A 182 -12.24 -10.11 7.73
N TYR A 183 -12.32 -8.78 7.85
CA TYR A 183 -13.02 -8.15 8.97
C TYR A 183 -14.56 -8.22 8.87
N LYS A 184 -15.12 -8.37 7.66
CA LYS A 184 -16.55 -8.66 7.48
C LYS A 184 -16.91 -10.11 7.81
N SER A 185 -15.95 -11.01 7.92
CA SER A 185 -16.23 -12.39 8.26
C SER A 185 -16.61 -12.54 9.73
N THR A 186 -17.68 -13.31 9.99
CA THR A 186 -18.05 -13.79 11.32
C THR A 186 -17.37 -15.12 11.68
N ASN A 187 -16.64 -15.72 10.73
CA ASN A 187 -15.95 -16.98 10.96
C ASN A 187 -14.78 -16.79 11.92
N THR A 188 -14.49 -17.83 12.72
CA THR A 188 -13.28 -17.84 13.53
C THR A 188 -12.06 -18.01 12.63
N LEU A 189 -11.09 -17.13 12.79
CA LEU A 189 -9.80 -17.21 12.11
C LEU A 189 -8.84 -18.04 12.96
N HIS A 190 -8.24 -19.09 12.39
CA HIS A 190 -7.27 -19.93 13.11
C HIS A 190 -5.82 -19.53 12.83
N VAL A 191 -5.55 -18.95 11.66
CA VAL A 191 -4.24 -18.41 11.30
C VAL A 191 -4.38 -17.18 10.41
N ALA A 192 -3.59 -16.13 10.67
CA ALA A 192 -3.55 -14.96 9.80
C ALA A 192 -2.65 -15.24 8.58
N PRO A 193 -3.06 -14.85 7.36
CA PRO A 193 -2.19 -14.94 6.19
C PRO A 193 -1.10 -13.85 6.25
N ASP A 194 0.06 -14.16 5.67
CA ASP A 194 1.18 -13.23 5.56
C ASP A 194 1.23 -12.64 4.16
N ILE A 195 1.14 -11.31 4.08
CA ILE A 195 1.01 -10.58 2.82
C ILE A 195 2.35 -9.96 2.45
N GLY A 196 2.90 -10.37 1.31
CA GLY A 196 4.03 -9.69 0.68
C GLY A 196 3.54 -8.65 -0.33
N ILE A 197 3.93 -7.39 -0.17
CA ILE A 197 3.58 -6.34 -1.15
C ILE A 197 4.72 -6.15 -2.15
N ILE A 198 4.39 -6.25 -3.42
CA ILE A 198 5.23 -5.80 -4.52
C ILE A 198 4.56 -4.54 -5.11
N PRO A 199 5.10 -3.33 -4.84
CA PRO A 199 4.41 -2.08 -5.14
C PRO A 199 4.37 -1.81 -6.65
N CYS A 200 3.21 -2.05 -7.26
CA CYS A 200 2.95 -1.83 -8.69
C CYS A 200 1.94 -0.69 -8.97
N GLY A 201 1.42 -0.03 -7.92
CA GLY A 201 0.49 1.11 -8.04
C GLY A 201 1.19 2.48 -8.13
N THR A 202 0.41 3.55 -8.32
CA THR A 202 0.93 4.93 -8.42
C THR A 202 1.03 5.65 -7.06
N GLY A 203 0.15 5.32 -6.09
CA GLY A 203 0.17 5.90 -4.73
C GLY A 203 0.96 5.05 -3.72
N ASN A 204 0.60 3.77 -3.57
CA ASN A 204 1.27 2.79 -2.71
C ASN A 204 1.52 3.34 -1.30
N ALA A 205 0.48 3.87 -0.65
CA ALA A 205 0.52 4.46 0.67
C ALA A 205 1.12 3.51 1.72
N MET A 206 0.59 2.29 1.80
CA MET A 206 1.06 1.26 2.74
C MET A 206 2.50 0.86 2.43
N ALA A 207 2.80 0.54 1.16
CA ALA A 207 4.14 0.16 0.74
C ALA A 207 5.17 1.27 1.02
N SER A 208 4.85 2.54 0.71
CA SER A 208 5.71 3.69 0.96
C SER A 208 5.96 3.89 2.46
N SER A 209 4.91 3.69 3.26
CA SER A 209 4.93 3.82 4.71
C SER A 209 5.79 2.76 5.39
N ILE A 210 5.74 1.51 4.94
CA ILE A 210 6.56 0.43 5.51
C ILE A 210 7.96 0.34 4.90
N GLY A 211 8.35 1.26 4.01
CA GLY A 211 9.72 1.36 3.49
C GLY A 211 9.93 0.85 2.06
N LEU A 212 8.90 0.34 1.37
CA LEU A 212 8.99 -0.23 0.02
C LEU A 212 8.99 0.85 -1.08
N ARG A 213 9.92 1.81 -0.99
CA ARG A 213 9.97 3.01 -1.85
C ARG A 213 10.89 2.88 -3.07
N SER A 214 11.63 1.78 -3.16
CA SER A 214 12.60 1.51 -4.23
C SER A 214 12.04 0.57 -5.30
N GLY A 215 10.72 0.55 -5.46
CA GLY A 215 10.03 -0.31 -6.44
C GLY A 215 10.02 -1.79 -6.04
N PRO A 216 9.84 -2.71 -7.01
CA PRO A 216 9.69 -4.15 -6.76
C PRO A 216 10.85 -4.79 -5.98
N ALA A 217 12.07 -4.24 -6.11
CA ALA A 217 13.26 -4.67 -5.39
C ALA A 217 13.05 -4.73 -3.88
N SER A 218 12.49 -3.64 -3.34
CA SER A 218 12.25 -3.50 -1.91
C SER A 218 11.22 -4.50 -1.40
N GLY A 219 10.23 -4.86 -2.23
CA GLY A 219 9.27 -5.92 -1.92
C GLY A 219 9.92 -7.29 -1.81
N LEU A 220 10.82 -7.65 -2.74
CA LEU A 220 11.56 -8.92 -2.65
C LEU A 220 12.54 -8.94 -1.45
N GLN A 221 13.19 -7.81 -1.16
CA GLN A 221 14.03 -7.68 0.04
C GLN A 221 13.21 -7.89 1.32
N ALA A 222 12.01 -7.31 1.39
CA ALA A 222 11.10 -7.54 2.51
C ALA A 222 10.68 -9.01 2.61
N LEU A 223 10.41 -9.68 1.49
CA LEU A 223 10.10 -11.11 1.48
C LEU A 223 11.24 -11.98 2.02
N LEU A 224 12.50 -11.63 1.72
CA LEU A 224 13.65 -12.41 2.16
C LEU A 224 14.14 -12.08 3.57
N ARG A 225 13.99 -10.83 4.01
CA ARG A 225 14.64 -10.31 5.23
C ARG A 225 13.66 -9.79 6.27
N GLY A 226 12.42 -9.61 5.87
CA GLY A 226 11.36 -9.09 6.71
C GLY A 226 10.72 -10.16 7.58
N GLN A 227 9.77 -9.70 8.37
CA GLN A 227 8.95 -10.54 9.23
C GLN A 227 7.48 -10.15 9.05
N PRO A 228 6.55 -11.10 9.25
CA PRO A 228 5.14 -10.79 9.33
C PRO A 228 4.85 -9.86 10.51
N CYS A 229 4.16 -8.76 10.25
CA CYS A 229 3.69 -7.80 11.25
C CYS A 229 2.17 -7.63 11.09
N PRO A 230 1.39 -7.57 12.18
CA PRO A 230 -0.04 -7.31 12.10
C PRO A 230 -0.36 -6.03 11.32
N VAL A 231 -1.41 -6.08 10.50
CA VAL A 231 -1.93 -4.90 9.79
C VAL A 231 -2.93 -4.18 10.70
N PRO A 232 -2.64 -2.96 11.19
CA PRO A 232 -3.64 -2.18 11.88
C PRO A 232 -4.78 -1.83 10.95
N SER A 233 -6.00 -1.82 11.47
CA SER A 233 -7.19 -1.54 10.67
C SER A 233 -8.19 -0.70 11.46
N PHE A 234 -9.10 -0.05 10.75
CA PHE A 234 -10.23 0.68 11.31
C PHE A 234 -11.53 0.22 10.66
N ALA A 235 -12.63 0.39 11.39
CA ALA A 235 -13.98 0.26 10.87
C ALA A 235 -14.56 1.65 10.62
N ALA A 236 -15.07 1.87 9.40
CA ALA A 236 -15.86 3.04 9.01
C ALA A 236 -17.34 2.66 8.94
N ARG A 237 -18.12 3.14 9.90
CA ARG A 237 -19.58 2.94 9.99
C ARG A 237 -20.31 4.16 9.45
N PHE A 238 -21.44 3.91 8.82
CA PHE A 238 -22.24 4.96 8.19
C PHE A 238 -23.68 4.93 8.64
N SER A 239 -24.31 6.10 8.61
CA SER A 239 -25.77 6.21 8.74
C SER A 239 -26.49 5.40 7.64
N PRO A 240 -27.69 4.86 7.91
CA PRO A 240 -28.50 4.16 6.92
C PRO A 240 -28.69 4.97 5.63
N GLY A 241 -28.74 4.27 4.49
CA GLY A 241 -28.91 4.89 3.18
C GLY A 241 -27.63 5.41 2.52
N SER A 242 -26.47 5.26 3.16
CA SER A 242 -25.18 5.57 2.54
C SER A 242 -24.87 4.61 1.39
N GLN A 243 -24.16 5.10 0.38
CA GLN A 243 -23.91 4.34 -0.86
C GLN A 243 -22.46 4.45 -1.31
N LEU A 244 -21.87 3.34 -1.72
CA LEU A 244 -20.63 3.31 -2.47
C LEU A 244 -20.84 3.96 -3.84
N VAL A 245 -19.95 4.88 -4.18
CA VAL A 245 -19.91 5.53 -5.49
C VAL A 245 -18.98 4.70 -6.38
N LEU A 246 -19.55 4.11 -7.43
CA LEU A 246 -18.85 3.20 -8.35
C LEU A 246 -18.86 3.76 -9.78
N ASP A 247 -18.09 3.12 -10.66
CA ASP A 247 -18.02 3.41 -12.09
C ASP A 247 -17.89 4.91 -12.38
N GLU A 248 -16.85 5.54 -11.83
CA GLU A 248 -16.48 6.92 -12.15
C GLU A 248 -17.57 7.94 -11.76
N GLY A 249 -18.26 7.67 -10.65
CA GLY A 249 -19.35 8.51 -10.16
C GLY A 249 -20.74 8.14 -10.71
N ARG A 250 -20.83 7.21 -11.66
CA ARG A 250 -22.07 6.93 -12.42
C ARG A 250 -22.99 5.93 -11.74
N LYS A 251 -22.46 5.06 -10.89
CA LYS A 251 -23.26 4.03 -10.20
C LYS A 251 -23.24 4.24 -8.69
N ARG A 252 -24.29 3.72 -8.06
CA ARG A 252 -24.42 3.62 -6.61
C ARG A 252 -24.63 2.16 -6.24
N ALA A 253 -23.94 1.72 -5.21
CA ALA A 253 -24.11 0.41 -4.62
C ALA A 253 -24.31 0.54 -3.11
N PRO A 254 -25.03 -0.41 -2.47
CA PRO A 254 -25.01 -0.53 -1.02
C PRO A 254 -23.57 -0.63 -0.51
N VAL A 255 -23.27 0.07 0.60
CA VAL A 255 -21.96 -0.03 1.26
C VAL A 255 -21.65 -1.45 1.74
N ASP A 256 -22.70 -2.20 2.11
CA ASP A 256 -22.60 -3.59 2.50
C ASP A 256 -23.63 -4.44 1.76
N PHE A 257 -23.17 -5.54 1.18
CA PHE A 257 -24.03 -6.50 0.48
C PHE A 257 -24.41 -7.69 1.37
N LEU A 258 -23.73 -7.88 2.51
CA LEU A 258 -23.71 -9.14 3.26
C LEU A 258 -24.01 -9.01 4.77
N SER A 259 -24.30 -7.80 5.28
CA SER A 259 -24.42 -7.59 6.72
C SER A 259 -25.88 -7.60 7.21
N ASP A 260 -26.17 -8.53 8.13
CA ASP A 260 -27.33 -8.50 9.04
C ASP A 260 -27.11 -7.54 10.23
N GLY A 261 -26.00 -6.79 10.26
CA GLY A 261 -25.69 -5.81 11.30
C GLY A 261 -26.47 -4.49 11.15
N PRO A 262 -26.65 -3.71 12.23
CA PRO A 262 -27.46 -2.49 12.22
C PRO A 262 -26.84 -1.33 11.41
N HIS A 263 -25.55 -1.40 11.08
CA HIS A 263 -24.81 -0.33 10.41
C HIS A 263 -23.99 -0.84 9.23
N GLN A 264 -24.01 -0.05 8.16
CA GLN A 264 -23.20 -0.28 6.97
C GLN A 264 -21.73 0.02 7.30
N THR A 265 -20.83 -0.96 7.10
CA THR A 265 -19.44 -0.86 7.53
C THR A 265 -18.46 -1.16 6.39
N ILE A 266 -17.40 -0.35 6.29
CA ILE A 266 -16.22 -0.62 5.46
C ILE A 266 -15.03 -0.73 6.39
N TYR A 267 -14.18 -1.73 6.19
CA TYR A 267 -12.90 -1.81 6.91
C TYR A 267 -11.77 -1.30 6.03
N GLY A 268 -10.88 -0.52 6.64
CA GLY A 268 -9.72 0.07 5.98
C GLY A 268 -8.46 -0.07 6.81
N ALA A 269 -7.31 0.18 6.18
CA ALA A 269 -5.99 0.07 6.77
C ALA A 269 -5.08 1.27 6.45
N VAL A 270 -5.55 2.24 5.66
CA VAL A 270 -4.72 3.37 5.22
C VAL A 270 -5.28 4.70 5.76
N VAL A 271 -6.38 5.19 5.19
CA VAL A 271 -6.88 6.54 5.37
C VAL A 271 -8.41 6.62 5.24
N ALA A 272 -9.02 7.44 6.10
CA ALA A 272 -10.39 7.88 5.97
C ALA A 272 -10.44 9.42 5.97
N SER A 273 -11.22 10.02 5.10
CA SER A 273 -11.16 11.48 4.90
C SER A 273 -12.48 12.09 4.42
N TRP A 274 -12.63 13.37 4.71
CA TRP A 274 -13.72 14.24 4.28
C TRP A 274 -13.17 15.64 3.95
N GLY A 275 -13.94 16.44 3.21
CA GLY A 275 -13.48 17.73 2.71
C GLY A 275 -12.66 17.61 1.42
N LEU A 276 -11.67 18.49 1.27
CA LEU A 276 -10.84 18.67 0.09
C LEU A 276 -10.23 17.36 -0.42
N HIS A 277 -9.68 16.51 0.45
CA HIS A 277 -9.10 15.22 0.03
C HIS A 277 -10.15 14.28 -0.58
N ALA A 278 -11.30 14.10 0.08
CA ALA A 278 -12.36 13.24 -0.43
C ALA A 278 -12.99 13.79 -1.72
N ALA A 279 -13.18 15.11 -1.79
CA ALA A 279 -13.65 15.79 -3.00
C ALA A 279 -12.66 15.62 -4.16
N LEU A 280 -11.36 15.80 -3.90
CA LEU A 280 -10.29 15.61 -4.88
C LEU A 280 -10.31 14.18 -5.45
N VAL A 281 -10.32 13.16 -4.57
CA VAL A 281 -10.34 11.76 -5.00
C VAL A 281 -11.61 11.48 -5.82
N ALA A 282 -12.78 11.91 -5.35
CA ALA A 282 -14.05 11.66 -6.02
C ALA A 282 -14.20 12.40 -7.37
N ASP A 283 -13.77 13.66 -7.43
CA ASP A 283 -13.90 14.50 -8.63
C ASP A 283 -12.83 14.17 -9.67
N SER A 284 -11.66 13.71 -9.25
CA SER A 284 -10.62 13.25 -10.18
C SER A 284 -10.96 11.91 -10.86
N ASP A 285 -11.85 11.12 -10.29
CA ASP A 285 -12.17 9.77 -10.77
C ASP A 285 -13.31 9.73 -11.81
N THR A 286 -13.70 10.87 -12.39
CA THR A 286 -14.72 10.91 -13.45
C THR A 286 -14.14 10.49 -14.80
N ALA A 287 -15.02 10.07 -15.72
CA ALA A 287 -14.65 9.72 -17.09
C ALA A 287 -14.01 10.87 -17.88
N GLU A 288 -14.33 12.12 -17.51
CA GLU A 288 -13.75 13.31 -18.11
C GLU A 288 -12.29 13.45 -17.68
N TYR A 289 -12.03 13.35 -16.37
CA TYR A 289 -10.71 13.57 -15.81
C TYR A 289 -9.75 12.38 -15.97
N ARG A 290 -10.25 11.13 -16.01
CA ARG A 290 -9.40 9.94 -16.20
C ARG A 290 -8.60 9.93 -17.50
N LYS A 291 -9.04 10.66 -18.53
CA LYS A 291 -8.32 10.81 -19.80
C LYS A 291 -6.95 11.48 -19.64
N PHE A 292 -6.74 12.20 -18.52
CA PHE A 292 -5.53 12.97 -18.24
C PHE A 292 -4.54 12.24 -17.33
N GLY A 293 -4.73 10.94 -17.06
CA GLY A 293 -3.77 10.15 -16.28
C GLY A 293 -3.61 10.69 -14.86
N SER A 294 -2.37 10.87 -14.39
CA SER A 294 -2.04 11.41 -13.06
C SER A 294 -2.32 12.91 -12.92
N GLU A 295 -2.33 13.67 -14.02
CA GLU A 295 -2.64 15.11 -14.02
C GLU A 295 -4.08 15.41 -13.60
N ARG A 296 -4.96 14.41 -13.63
CA ARG A 296 -6.35 14.50 -13.19
C ARG A 296 -6.51 15.04 -11.77
N PHE A 297 -5.60 14.66 -10.87
CA PHE A 297 -5.61 15.12 -9.49
C PHE A 297 -5.26 16.61 -9.40
N LYS A 298 -4.30 17.08 -10.20
CA LYS A 298 -3.96 18.52 -10.25
C LYS A 298 -5.10 19.35 -10.83
N MET A 299 -5.78 18.84 -11.85
CA MET A 299 -6.94 19.52 -12.45
C MET A 299 -8.10 19.66 -11.45
N ALA A 300 -8.46 18.57 -10.77
CA ALA A 300 -9.49 18.60 -9.74
C ALA A 300 -9.10 19.48 -8.55
N ALA A 301 -7.83 19.44 -8.11
CA ALA A 301 -7.32 20.33 -7.06
C ALA A 301 -7.46 21.80 -7.45
N LYS A 302 -7.10 22.16 -8.69
CA LYS A 302 -7.21 23.53 -9.19
C LYS A 302 -8.65 24.03 -9.12
N GLU A 303 -9.62 23.23 -9.57
CA GLU A 303 -11.03 23.63 -9.54
C GLU A 303 -11.57 23.76 -8.11
N LEU A 304 -11.16 22.88 -7.19
CA LEU A 304 -11.59 22.92 -5.79
C LEU A 304 -10.97 24.10 -5.00
N LEU A 305 -9.75 24.50 -5.34
CA LEU A 305 -8.98 25.54 -4.64
C LEU A 305 -9.09 26.92 -5.29
N HIS A 306 -9.33 26.96 -6.60
CA HIS A 306 -9.48 28.17 -7.40
C HIS A 306 -10.64 28.00 -8.41
N PRO A 307 -11.89 27.97 -7.91
CA PRO A 307 -13.08 27.85 -8.76
C PRO A 307 -13.08 28.85 -9.93
N ALA A 308 -13.46 28.39 -11.13
CA ALA A 308 -13.42 29.22 -12.34
C ALA A 308 -14.38 30.42 -12.29
N ASP A 309 -15.41 30.36 -11.45
CA ASP A 309 -16.36 31.45 -11.20
C ASP A 309 -15.81 32.54 -10.24
N GLY A 310 -14.58 32.38 -9.75
CA GLY A 310 -13.92 33.31 -8.85
C GLY A 310 -14.38 33.23 -7.40
N THR A 311 -15.21 32.24 -7.05
CA THR A 311 -15.64 32.02 -5.67
C THR A 311 -14.51 31.46 -4.80
N SER A 312 -14.65 31.59 -3.47
CA SER A 312 -13.72 30.96 -2.53
C SER A 312 -13.92 29.44 -2.50
N PRO A 313 -12.90 28.66 -2.12
CA PRO A 313 -13.05 27.23 -1.87
C PRO A 313 -14.25 26.91 -0.97
N HIS A 314 -14.88 25.76 -1.22
CA HIS A 314 -16.05 25.32 -0.45
C HIS A 314 -15.72 25.17 1.04
N ARG A 315 -16.63 25.64 1.89
CA ARG A 315 -16.56 25.53 3.34
C ARG A 315 -17.41 24.35 3.79
N PHE A 316 -16.77 23.24 4.15
CA PHE A 316 -17.46 22.01 4.50
C PHE A 316 -18.12 22.14 5.88
N GLN A 317 -19.43 21.99 5.94
CA GLN A 317 -20.22 22.15 7.16
C GLN A 317 -20.49 20.80 7.84
N GLY A 318 -20.15 20.68 9.11
CA GLY A 318 -20.39 19.47 9.89
C GLY A 318 -19.94 19.61 11.33
N GLN A 319 -20.29 18.64 12.16
CA GLN A 319 -19.84 18.57 13.54
C GLN A 319 -18.92 17.37 13.72
N ILE A 320 -17.73 17.61 14.29
CA ILE A 320 -16.74 16.58 14.54
C ILE A 320 -16.70 16.26 16.03
N THR A 321 -16.86 14.98 16.35
CA THR A 321 -16.69 14.44 17.70
C THR A 321 -15.54 13.45 17.69
N MET A 322 -14.63 13.56 18.65
CA MET A 322 -13.45 12.69 18.74
C MET A 322 -13.36 12.06 20.11
N THR A 323 -12.77 10.86 20.13
CA THR A 323 -12.35 10.19 21.35
C THR A 323 -10.85 10.04 21.31
N THR A 324 -10.16 10.55 22.32
CA THR A 324 -8.72 10.36 22.53
C THR A 324 -8.52 9.43 23.73
N SER A 325 -7.32 8.85 23.83
CA SER A 325 -6.89 8.09 25.01
C SER A 325 -5.69 8.78 25.62
N ASP A 326 -5.70 8.97 26.93
CA ASP A 326 -4.49 9.39 27.64
C ASP A 326 -3.42 8.29 27.53
N ALA A 327 -2.19 8.70 27.19
CA ALA A 327 -1.10 7.76 26.93
C ALA A 327 -0.57 7.08 28.20
N GLN A 328 -0.78 7.68 29.38
CA GLN A 328 -0.28 7.17 30.67
C GLN A 328 -1.34 6.36 31.40
N THR A 329 -2.59 6.82 31.40
CA THR A 329 -3.69 6.21 32.17
C THR A 329 -4.57 5.29 31.31
N GLY A 330 -4.55 5.45 29.98
CA GLY A 330 -5.48 4.76 29.08
C GLY A 330 -6.92 5.24 29.19
N GLU A 331 -7.17 6.33 29.94
CA GLU A 331 -8.50 6.89 30.11
C GLU A 331 -8.97 7.54 28.81
N LYS A 332 -10.18 7.19 28.37
CA LYS A 332 -10.76 7.73 27.14
C LYS A 332 -11.55 9.00 27.44
N SER A 333 -11.22 10.06 26.71
CA SER A 333 -11.95 11.33 26.77
C SER A 333 -12.64 11.57 25.45
N GLN A 334 -13.88 12.06 25.48
CA GLN A 334 -14.65 12.40 24.29
C GLN A 334 -15.03 13.87 24.31
N TYR A 335 -14.82 14.56 23.20
CA TYR A 335 -15.18 15.97 23.05
C TYR A 335 -15.61 16.29 21.61
N ILE A 336 -16.30 17.41 21.48
CA ILE A 336 -16.79 17.96 20.22
C ILE A 336 -15.91 19.14 19.85
N LEU A 337 -15.42 19.19 18.61
CA LEU A 337 -14.72 20.37 18.10
C LEU A 337 -15.66 21.58 18.09
N LYS A 338 -15.14 22.74 18.48
CA LYS A 338 -15.94 23.98 18.54
C LYS A 338 -16.27 24.48 17.13
N GLU A 339 -15.37 24.23 16.20
CA GLU A 339 -15.49 24.59 14.80
C GLU A 339 -16.49 23.69 14.09
N SER A 340 -17.40 24.30 13.33
CA SER A 340 -18.36 23.59 12.46
C SER A 340 -18.03 23.70 10.97
N GLU A 341 -17.02 24.51 10.62
CA GLU A 341 -16.54 24.68 9.25
C GLU A 341 -15.17 24.02 9.08
N HIS A 342 -15.01 23.28 7.99
CA HIS A 342 -13.80 22.52 7.69
C HIS A 342 -13.41 22.71 6.22
N MET A 343 -12.13 22.50 5.92
CA MET A 343 -11.66 22.37 4.54
C MET A 343 -11.08 20.98 4.29
N TYR A 344 -10.33 20.46 5.26
CA TYR A 344 -9.64 19.20 5.14
C TYR A 344 -9.77 18.44 6.44
N VAL A 345 -10.24 17.20 6.37
CA VAL A 345 -10.40 16.31 7.53
C VAL A 345 -9.91 14.92 7.14
N LEU A 346 -8.97 14.39 7.91
CA LEU A 346 -8.31 13.13 7.59
C LEU A 346 -7.99 12.36 8.87
N ALA A 347 -8.20 11.05 8.84
CA ALA A 347 -7.71 10.11 9.84
C ALA A 347 -6.88 9.04 9.11
N THR A 348 -5.67 8.75 9.58
CA THR A 348 -4.76 7.80 8.92
C THR A 348 -4.06 6.88 9.91
N LEU A 349 -3.87 5.62 9.51
CA LEU A 349 -3.06 4.61 10.21
C LEU A 349 -1.62 4.55 9.68
N VAL A 350 -1.32 5.30 8.63
CA VAL A 350 -0.02 5.27 7.96
C VAL A 350 0.63 6.66 7.89
N PRO A 351 1.98 6.74 7.93
CA PRO A 351 2.68 8.01 7.81
C PRO A 351 2.58 8.66 6.44
N ARG A 352 2.54 7.87 5.36
CA ARG A 352 2.63 8.34 3.97
C ARG A 352 1.45 7.86 3.14
N LEU A 353 0.86 8.75 2.34
CA LEU A 353 -0.16 8.37 1.33
C LEU A 353 0.44 8.17 -0.07
N GLU A 354 1.67 8.63 -0.27
CA GLU A 354 2.52 8.33 -1.41
C GLU A 354 3.99 8.49 -1.01
N LYS A 355 4.93 8.13 -1.89
CA LYS A 355 6.37 8.08 -1.60
C LYS A 355 6.89 9.30 -0.84
N ASP A 356 6.60 10.50 -1.34
CA ASP A 356 7.15 11.76 -0.83
C ASP A 356 6.15 12.57 0.02
N PHE A 357 4.87 12.18 0.04
CA PHE A 357 3.83 12.86 0.83
C PHE A 357 3.72 12.26 2.24
N LEU A 358 4.49 12.81 3.18
CA LEU A 358 4.50 12.43 4.59
C LEU A 358 3.38 13.16 5.35
N ILE A 359 2.15 12.66 5.25
CA ILE A 359 0.96 13.31 5.83
C ILE A 359 0.90 13.19 7.36
N SER A 360 1.48 12.14 7.94
CA SER A 360 1.44 11.86 9.38
C SER A 360 2.84 11.49 9.90
N PRO A 361 3.73 12.48 10.10
CA PRO A 361 5.15 12.24 10.39
C PRO A 361 5.42 11.51 11.71
N TYR A 362 4.49 11.55 12.68
CA TYR A 362 4.66 10.86 13.96
C TYR A 362 4.01 9.46 13.98
N THR A 363 3.38 9.02 12.88
CA THR A 363 2.83 7.66 12.77
C THR A 363 3.89 6.64 12.47
N GLU A 364 4.11 5.74 13.43
CA GLU A 364 4.96 4.58 13.25
C GLU A 364 4.32 3.59 12.27
N PRO A 365 5.06 3.10 11.24
CA PRO A 365 4.54 2.13 10.30
C PRO A 365 4.11 0.83 11.00
N LEU A 366 2.81 0.51 10.89
CA LEU A 366 2.14 -0.62 11.54
C LEU A 366 2.01 -0.51 13.07
N GLY A 367 2.25 0.67 13.65
CA GLY A 367 2.17 0.89 15.10
C GLY A 367 0.75 1.03 15.67
N GLY A 368 -0.28 1.02 14.82
CA GLY A 368 -1.68 1.10 15.25
C GLY A 368 -2.16 2.48 15.73
N GLN A 369 -1.32 3.50 15.58
CA GLN A 369 -1.65 4.89 15.90
C GLN A 369 -2.52 5.47 14.78
N MET A 370 -3.81 5.69 15.07
CA MET A 370 -4.70 6.41 14.16
C MET A 370 -4.62 7.89 14.49
N ARG A 371 -4.08 8.70 13.57
CA ARG A 371 -3.95 10.13 13.77
C ARG A 371 -4.94 10.92 12.94
N PHE A 372 -5.56 11.90 13.60
CA PHE A 372 -6.44 12.88 13.03
C PHE A 372 -5.65 14.10 12.55
N LEU A 373 -6.03 14.64 11.40
CA LEU A 373 -5.51 15.87 10.83
C LEU A 373 -6.65 16.72 10.29
N ARG A 374 -6.70 18.00 10.67
CA ARG A 374 -7.70 18.95 10.19
C ARG A 374 -7.14 20.36 10.02
N PHE A 375 -7.59 21.06 8.99
CA PHE A 375 -7.54 22.52 8.95
C PHE A 375 -8.88 23.10 8.47
N GLY A 376 -9.17 24.32 8.93
CA GLY A 376 -10.40 25.04 8.62
C GLY A 376 -10.41 25.65 7.22
N PRO A 377 -11.45 26.42 6.88
CA PRO A 377 -11.51 27.16 5.62
C PRO A 377 -10.34 28.12 5.43
N LEU A 378 -9.63 27.99 4.31
CA LEU A 378 -8.49 28.82 3.90
C LEU A 378 -8.66 29.31 2.46
N SER A 379 -7.79 30.22 2.01
CA SER A 379 -7.65 30.50 0.57
C SER A 379 -7.03 29.30 -0.15
N GLY A 380 -7.20 29.22 -1.47
CA GLY A 380 -6.57 28.18 -2.28
C GLY A 380 -5.04 28.14 -2.11
N ASP A 381 -4.40 29.30 -2.12
CA ASP A 381 -2.95 29.44 -1.96
C ASP A 381 -2.45 28.94 -0.59
N GLU A 382 -3.18 29.25 0.47
CA GLU A 382 -2.79 28.86 1.82
C GLU A 382 -3.00 27.36 2.07
N ALA A 383 -4.09 26.80 1.52
CA ALA A 383 -4.30 25.36 1.51
C ALA A 383 -3.19 24.63 0.73
N MET A 384 -2.78 25.15 -0.44
CA MET A 384 -1.64 24.61 -1.19
C MET A 384 -0.34 24.70 -0.40
N ARG A 385 -0.08 25.83 0.30
CA ARG A 385 1.09 25.99 1.17
C ARG A 385 1.16 24.88 2.21
N LEU A 386 0.07 24.62 2.93
CA LEU A 386 0.00 23.55 3.92
C LEU A 386 0.22 22.17 3.29
N MET A 387 -0.39 21.88 2.14
CA MET A 387 -0.18 20.60 1.45
C MET A 387 1.26 20.41 0.97
N MET A 388 1.93 21.48 0.51
CA MET A 388 3.35 21.42 0.14
C MET A 388 4.26 21.14 1.34
N LEU A 389 3.92 21.61 2.54
CA LEU A 389 4.71 21.32 3.74
C LEU A 389 4.70 19.82 4.10
N ALA A 390 3.67 19.06 3.72
CA ALA A 390 3.66 17.61 3.88
C ALA A 390 4.73 16.90 3.03
N TYR A 391 5.03 17.42 1.84
CA TYR A 391 6.14 16.97 1.00
C TYR A 391 7.51 17.35 1.55
N GLN A 392 7.58 18.35 2.43
CA GLN A 392 8.81 18.83 3.05
C GLN A 392 9.13 18.11 4.36
N GLY A 393 8.86 16.81 4.41
CA GLY A 393 9.06 15.99 5.59
C GLY A 393 7.97 16.17 6.65
N GLY A 394 6.72 16.40 6.23
CA GLY A 394 5.58 16.45 7.15
C GLY A 394 5.53 17.71 8.02
N LYS A 395 6.11 18.82 7.59
CA LYS A 395 6.19 20.07 8.38
C LYS A 395 4.84 20.75 8.60
N HIS A 396 3.82 20.37 7.85
CA HIS A 396 2.47 20.94 7.95
C HIS A 396 1.85 20.71 9.34
N VAL A 397 2.23 19.65 10.05
CA VAL A 397 1.72 19.39 11.42
C VAL A 397 2.27 20.34 12.48
N GLN A 398 3.26 21.17 12.13
CA GLN A 398 3.85 22.18 13.01
C GLN A 398 3.18 23.56 12.83
N ASP A 399 2.29 23.68 11.87
CA ASP A 399 1.59 24.93 11.56
C ASP A 399 0.37 25.08 12.47
N ASP A 400 0.19 26.26 13.08
CA ASP A 400 -0.89 26.52 14.04
C ASP A 400 -2.30 26.38 13.43
N LEU A 401 -2.41 26.41 12.09
CA LEU A 401 -3.67 26.19 11.37
C LEU A 401 -4.07 24.71 11.32
N VAL A 402 -3.17 23.79 11.64
CA VAL A 402 -3.36 22.34 11.53
C VAL A 402 -3.58 21.74 12.91
N THR A 403 -4.75 21.15 13.11
CA THR A 403 -5.02 20.24 14.22
C THR A 403 -4.42 18.89 13.87
N TYR A 404 -3.55 18.36 14.71
CA TYR A 404 -2.94 17.03 14.55
C TYR A 404 -2.85 16.30 15.88
N GLU A 405 -3.52 15.16 16.00
CA GLU A 405 -3.62 14.43 17.27
C GLU A 405 -3.87 12.94 17.06
N GLU A 406 -3.55 12.12 18.06
CA GLU A 406 -3.89 10.70 18.06
C GLU A 406 -5.31 10.48 18.59
N ILE A 407 -6.08 9.66 17.88
CA ILE A 407 -7.49 9.40 18.18
C ILE A 407 -7.80 7.89 18.23
N GLU A 408 -8.77 7.54 19.07
CA GLU A 408 -9.38 6.21 19.13
C GLU A 408 -10.62 6.11 18.24
N ARG A 409 -11.36 7.21 18.15
CA ARG A 409 -12.62 7.31 17.41
C ARG A 409 -12.78 8.70 16.81
N LEU A 410 -13.34 8.76 15.61
CA LEU A 410 -13.78 10.00 14.94
C LEU A 410 -15.23 9.82 14.51
N ARG A 411 -16.09 10.77 14.82
CA ARG A 411 -17.44 10.86 14.28
C ARG A 411 -17.61 12.20 13.57
N ILE A 412 -18.20 12.17 12.39
CA ILE A 412 -18.58 13.36 11.63
C ILE A 412 -20.07 13.29 11.33
N ASP A 413 -20.81 14.27 11.84
CA ASP A 413 -22.20 14.53 11.50
C ASP A 413 -22.24 15.60 10.40
N PHE A 414 -22.75 15.26 9.22
CA PHE A 414 -22.66 16.13 8.05
C PHE A 414 -23.82 17.13 8.01
N HIS A 415 -23.50 18.42 7.89
CA HIS A 415 -24.48 19.52 7.79
C HIS A 415 -24.47 20.16 6.40
N GLU A 416 -24.33 19.32 5.38
CA GLU A 416 -24.28 19.70 3.97
C GLU A 416 -25.58 19.30 3.25
N ASP A 417 -26.05 20.13 2.33
CA ASP A 417 -27.27 19.86 1.53
C ASP A 417 -26.98 19.10 0.24
N LEU A 418 -25.84 19.35 -0.40
CA LEU A 418 -25.47 18.69 -1.65
C LEU A 418 -24.66 17.41 -1.40
N GLU A 419 -25.02 16.31 -2.07
CA GLU A 419 -24.34 15.01 -1.95
C GLU A 419 -22.83 15.13 -2.18
N ARG A 420 -22.42 15.95 -3.16
CA ARG A 420 -21.01 16.11 -3.52
C ARG A 420 -20.11 16.52 -2.36
N TRP A 421 -20.67 17.22 -1.35
CA TRP A 421 -19.99 17.70 -0.15
C TRP A 421 -20.10 16.75 1.06
N ARG A 422 -20.95 15.73 0.97
CA ARG A 422 -21.07 14.62 1.93
C ARG A 422 -20.32 13.36 1.49
N ARG A 423 -19.52 13.44 0.43
CA ARG A 423 -18.69 12.32 0.00
C ARG A 423 -17.50 12.19 0.93
N VAL A 424 -17.25 10.97 1.38
CA VAL A 424 -16.03 10.60 2.12
C VAL A 424 -15.22 9.62 1.32
N CYS A 425 -13.92 9.57 1.59
CA CYS A 425 -12.99 8.64 0.99
C CYS A 425 -12.44 7.70 2.07
N ILE A 426 -12.65 6.39 1.89
CA ILE A 426 -12.12 5.30 2.72
C ILE A 426 -11.17 4.48 1.85
N ASP A 427 -9.87 4.61 2.08
CA ASP A 427 -8.83 3.92 1.32
C ASP A 427 -8.98 4.04 -0.22
N GLY A 428 -9.44 5.21 -0.69
CA GLY A 428 -9.71 5.48 -2.10
C GLY A 428 -11.12 5.10 -2.58
N LYS A 429 -11.91 4.37 -1.79
CA LYS A 429 -13.33 4.10 -2.07
C LYS A 429 -14.17 5.30 -1.64
N ILE A 430 -15.04 5.77 -2.52
CA ILE A 430 -15.91 6.92 -2.24
C ILE A 430 -17.26 6.43 -1.71
N VAL A 431 -17.69 7.00 -0.59
CA VAL A 431 -19.03 6.78 -0.01
C VAL A 431 -19.80 8.09 -0.02
N ALA A 432 -20.97 8.09 -0.64
CA ALA A 432 -21.95 9.17 -0.58
C ALA A 432 -22.85 8.96 0.63
N VAL A 433 -22.79 9.88 1.59
CA VAL A 433 -23.61 9.83 2.81
C VAL A 433 -24.93 10.58 2.58
N GLY A 434 -26.03 10.00 3.06
CA GLY A 434 -27.37 10.60 2.98
C GLY A 434 -27.44 11.98 3.67
N GLN A 435 -28.43 12.79 3.30
CA GLN A 435 -28.66 14.09 3.93
C GLN A 435 -28.94 13.92 5.43
N GLY A 436 -28.33 14.75 6.28
CA GLY A 436 -28.38 14.61 7.74
C GLY A 436 -27.71 13.33 8.27
N GLY A 437 -26.94 12.63 7.44
CA GLY A 437 -26.24 11.41 7.81
C GLY A 437 -24.93 11.68 8.54
N TRP A 438 -24.23 10.59 8.88
CA TRP A 438 -23.00 10.62 9.65
C TRP A 438 -22.04 9.49 9.23
N MET A 439 -20.75 9.68 9.53
CA MET A 439 -19.77 8.60 9.56
C MET A 439 -19.10 8.50 10.92
N GLU A 440 -18.69 7.30 11.28
CA GLU A 440 -17.91 7.02 12.48
C GLU A 440 -16.75 6.07 12.15
N LEU A 441 -15.55 6.43 12.58
CA LEU A 441 -14.34 5.62 12.50
C LEU A 441 -13.95 5.13 13.89
N SER A 442 -13.59 3.86 14.00
CA SER A 442 -12.99 3.29 15.21
C SER A 442 -11.88 2.32 14.86
N LYS A 443 -10.80 2.31 15.64
CA LYS A 443 -9.73 1.28 15.50
C LYS A 443 -10.31 -0.12 15.74
N GLU A 444 -9.87 -1.07 14.93
CA GLU A 444 -10.18 -2.48 15.13
C GLU A 444 -9.08 -3.15 15.98
N PRO A 445 -9.43 -3.80 17.10
CA PRO A 445 -8.44 -4.36 18.02
C PRO A 445 -7.89 -5.72 17.57
N ARG A 446 -8.57 -6.41 16.64
CA ARG A 446 -8.23 -7.77 16.23
C ARG A 446 -7.27 -7.76 15.04
N PRO A 447 -6.05 -8.27 15.14
CA PRO A 447 -5.18 -8.43 13.97
C PRO A 447 -5.61 -9.66 13.16
N LEU A 448 -6.21 -9.45 11.97
CA LEU A 448 -6.69 -10.55 11.11
C LEU A 448 -5.76 -10.88 9.94
N LEU A 449 -4.81 -10.00 9.64
CA LEU A 449 -3.90 -10.10 8.52
C LEU A 449 -2.51 -9.63 8.96
N ASN A 450 -1.46 -10.24 8.41
CA ASN A 450 -0.11 -9.75 8.56
C ASN A 450 0.41 -9.21 7.22
N ILE A 451 1.33 -8.25 7.29
CA ILE A 451 2.13 -7.79 6.17
C ILE A 451 3.60 -8.03 6.45
N ILE A 452 4.34 -8.49 5.45
CA ILE A 452 5.77 -8.74 5.56
C ILE A 452 6.49 -7.40 5.40
N LYS A 453 7.12 -6.95 6.49
CA LYS A 453 7.88 -5.69 6.55
C LYS A 453 9.35 -6.01 6.80
N SER A 454 10.25 -5.36 6.05
CA SER A 454 11.69 -5.43 6.32
C SER A 454 12.00 -4.91 7.73
N GLY A 455 12.94 -5.56 8.44
CA GLY A 455 13.58 -4.93 9.59
C GLY A 455 14.29 -3.63 9.18
N GLU A 456 14.42 -2.69 10.12
CA GLU A 456 15.15 -1.44 9.90
C GLU A 456 16.63 -1.65 9.53
#